data_AF-A0A816HW93-F1
#
_entry.id   AF-A0A816HW93-F1
#
_cell.length_a   1.000
_cell.length_b   1.000
_cell.length_c   1.000
_cell.angle_alpha   90.00
_cell.angle_beta   90.00
_cell.angle_gamma   90.00
#
_symmetry.space_group_name_H-M   'P 1'
#
loop_
_entity.id
_entity.type
_entity.pdbx_description
1 polymer ?
#
loop_
_entity_poly.entity_id
_entity_poly.type
_entity_poly.pdbx_seq_one_letter_code
_entity_poly.pdbx_strand_id
1 'polypeptide(L)' 'MNRFNSRRFRLNGILPSTRLPSKQKLCLAFRDHVQYNAAQLPPKVDLRSDMTPVEDQSKIGSCVANCLA' A
#
# COMPACT_ATOMS: atom_id res chain seq x y z
N MET A 1 -10.39 -24.64 9.51
CA MET A 1 -10.27 -23.16 9.47
C MET A 1 -11.51 -22.59 8.77
N ASN A 2 -12.49 -22.13 9.54
CA ASN A 2 -13.76 -21.61 9.00
C ASN A 2 -13.55 -20.22 8.37
N ARG A 3 -13.59 -20.15 7.04
CA ARG A 3 -13.51 -18.90 6.25
C ARG A 3 -14.87 -18.21 6.05
N PHE A 4 -15.90 -18.55 6.80
CA PHE A 4 -17.22 -17.91 6.76
C PHE A 4 -17.45 -17.00 7.95
N ASN A 5 -16.61 -15.98 8.10
CA ASN A 5 -17.01 -14.79 8.85
C ASN A 5 -17.44 -13.77 7.81
N SER A 6 -18.75 -13.50 7.70
CA SER A 6 -19.34 -12.51 6.80
C SER A 6 -18.96 -11.09 7.25
N ARG A 7 -17.67 -10.76 7.19
CA ARG A 7 -17.15 -9.42 7.49
C ARG A 7 -17.59 -8.49 6.37
N ARG A 8 -18.23 -7.39 6.75
CA ARG A 8 -18.68 -6.34 5.82
C ARG A 8 -17.75 -5.16 6.00
N PHE A 9 -17.21 -4.66 4.89
CA PHE A 9 -16.32 -3.51 4.88
C PHE A 9 -16.96 -2.40 4.05
N ARG A 10 -16.67 -1.15 4.42
CA ARG A 10 -17.05 0.00 3.60
C ARG A 10 -15.88 0.39 2.72
N LEU A 11 -16.09 0.37 1.41
CA LEU A 11 -15.11 0.80 0.41
C LEU A 11 -15.21 2.31 0.16
N ASN A 12 -14.24 2.86 -0.57
CA ASN A 12 -14.18 4.27 -0.99
C ASN A 12 -13.88 5.27 0.14
N GLY A 13 -13.07 4.88 1.11
CA GLY A 13 -12.48 5.80 2.11
C GLY A 13 -11.36 6.70 1.57
N ILE A 14 -11.05 6.62 0.27
CA ILE A 14 -9.98 7.36 -0.37
C ILE A 14 -10.52 8.55 -1.14
N LEU A 15 -9.94 9.73 -0.91
CA LEU A 15 -10.18 10.93 -1.70
C LEU A 15 -8.95 11.20 -2.56
N PRO A 16 -9.10 11.41 -3.88
CA PRO A 16 -7.98 11.81 -4.73
C PRO A 16 -7.36 13.10 -4.23
N SER A 17 -6.04 13.12 -4.10
CA SER A 17 -5.33 14.37 -3.78
C SER A 17 -5.49 15.35 -4.93
N THR A 18 -5.91 16.57 -4.60
CA THR A 18 -6.08 17.68 -5.55
C THR A 18 -4.75 18.32 -5.97
N ARG A 19 -3.65 17.92 -5.32
CA ARG A 19 -2.30 18.46 -5.53
C ARG A 19 -1.29 17.37 -5.85
N LEU A 20 -1.63 16.46 -6.76
CA LEU A 20 -0.66 15.49 -7.25
C LEU A 20 0.27 16.16 -8.27
N PRO A 21 1.60 16.12 -8.07
CA PRO A 21 2.51 16.48 -9.14
C PRO A 21 2.27 15.57 -10.35
N SER A 22 2.54 16.08 -11.55
CA SER A 22 2.42 15.26 -12.76
C SER A 22 3.27 13.99 -12.61
N LYS A 23 2.82 12.88 -13.21
CA LYS A 23 3.57 11.60 -13.21
C LYS A 23 5.05 11.80 -13.55
N GLN A 24 5.33 12.68 -14.51
CA GLN A 24 6.69 13.06 -14.88
C GLN A 24 7.44 13.68 -13.71
N LYS A 25 6.89 14.70 -13.04
CA LYS A 25 7.51 15.33 -11.85
C LYS A 25 7.77 14.32 -10.72
N LEU A 26 6.86 13.37 -10.49
CA LEU A 26 7.09 12.28 -9.54
C LEU A 26 8.29 11.42 -9.95
N CYS A 27 8.33 10.93 -11.19
CA CYS A 27 9.46 10.13 -11.67
C CYS A 27 10.81 10.89 -11.64
N LEU A 28 10.78 12.21 -11.87
CA LEU A 28 11.97 13.06 -11.77
C LEU A 28 12.49 13.17 -10.33
N ALA A 29 11.60 13.26 -9.34
CA ALA A 29 11.96 13.35 -7.93
C ALA A 29 12.69 12.10 -7.41
N PHE A 30 12.54 10.96 -8.07
CA PHE A 30 13.18 9.70 -7.70
C PHE A 30 14.45 9.39 -8.54
N ARG A 31 15.00 10.36 -9.29
CA ARG A 31 16.18 10.15 -10.15
C ARG A 31 17.48 9.89 -9.39
N ASP A 32 17.58 10.35 -8.15
CA ASP A 32 18.78 10.15 -7.31
C ASP A 32 18.82 8.75 -6.67
N HIS A 33 17.80 7.92 -6.89
CA HIS A 33 17.80 6.54 -6.43
C HIS A 33 18.52 5.63 -7.43
N VAL A 34 19.34 4.73 -6.89
CA VAL A 34 19.99 3.65 -7.63
C VAL A 34 18.92 2.86 -8.39
N GLN A 35 18.98 2.87 -9.72
CA GLN A 35 18.14 2.01 -10.55
C GLN A 35 18.80 0.63 -10.63
N TYR A 36 18.16 -0.35 -9.99
CA TYR A 36 18.57 -1.74 -10.12
C TYR A 36 18.02 -2.35 -11.41
N ASN A 37 18.87 -3.03 -12.16
CA ASN A 37 18.41 -3.89 -13.24
C ASN A 37 17.82 -5.20 -12.66
N ALA A 38 17.08 -5.93 -13.48
CA ALA A 38 16.42 -7.17 -13.03
C ALA A 38 17.42 -8.23 -12.50
N ALA A 39 18.68 -8.23 -12.97
CA ALA A 39 19.72 -9.16 -12.51
C ALA A 39 20.29 -8.78 -11.13
N GLN A 40 20.12 -7.52 -10.69
CA GLN A 40 20.51 -7.03 -9.38
C GLN A 40 19.42 -7.22 -8.33
N LEU A 41 18.20 -7.59 -8.74
CA LEU A 41 17.10 -7.85 -7.83
C LEU A 41 17.03 -9.34 -7.48
N PRO A 42 16.74 -9.70 -6.21
CA PRO A 42 16.47 -11.08 -5.86
C PRO A 42 15.20 -11.58 -6.58
N PRO A 43 15.08 -12.90 -6.84
CA PRO A 43 13.92 -13.46 -7.53
C PRO A 43 12.61 -13.35 -6.74
N LYS A 44 12.70 -13.19 -5.42
CA LYS A 44 11.57 -13.01 -4.52
C LYS A 44 12.00 -12.28 -3.26
N VAL A 45 11.15 -11.39 -2.76
CA VAL A 45 11.30 -10.72 -1.46
C VAL A 45 10.05 -11.01 -0.63
N ASP A 46 10.24 -11.38 0.63
CA ASP A 46 9.17 -11.54 1.61
C ASP A 46 9.47 -10.62 2.78
N LEU A 47 8.63 -9.60 2.96
CA LEU A 47 8.78 -8.60 4.03
C LEU A 47 7.85 -8.87 5.22
N ARG A 48 7.04 -9.94 5.17
CA ARG A 48 5.97 -10.19 6.15
C ARG A 48 6.49 -10.46 7.57
N SER A 49 7.74 -10.90 7.70
CA SER A 49 8.42 -11.08 8.99
C SER A 49 8.51 -9.79 9.81
N ASP A 50 8.59 -8.65 9.12
CA ASP A 50 8.81 -7.33 9.71
C ASP A 50 7.52 -6.49 9.74
N MET A 51 6.39 -7.10 9.38
CA MET A 51 5.09 -6.42 9.34
C MET A 51 4.33 -6.56 10.66
N THR A 52 3.53 -5.54 10.96
CA THR A 52 2.60 -5.56 12.08
C THR A 52 1.44 -6.53 11.84
N PRO A 53 0.77 -7.01 12.91
CA PRO A 53 -0.45 -7.79 12.78
C PRO A 53 -1.53 -7.05 11.99
N VAL A 54 -2.38 -7.80 11.26
CA VAL A 54 -3.46 -7.22 10.46
C VAL A 54 -4.57 -6.67 11.35
N GLU A 55 -4.87 -5.38 11.20
CA GLU A 55 -5.97 -4.69 11.91
C GLU A 55 -7.33 -4.83 11.22
N ASP A 56 -8.42 -4.59 11.97
CA ASP A 56 -9.80 -4.60 11.45
C ASP A 56 -10.36 -3.19 11.27
N GLN A 57 -10.46 -2.73 10.02
CA GLN A 57 -11.08 -1.44 9.68
C GLN A 57 -12.60 -1.38 9.96
N SER A 58 -13.22 -2.50 10.35
CA SER A 58 -14.66 -2.58 10.66
C SER A 58 -15.52 -2.13 9.46
N LYS A 59 -16.69 -1.53 9.73
CA LYS A 59 -17.67 -1.07 8.71
C LYS A 59 -17.49 0.39 8.30
N ILE A 60 -16.36 1.01 8.64
CA ILE A 60 -16.06 2.41 8.35
C ILE A 60 -15.17 2.49 7.10
N GLY A 61 -15.30 3.57 6.33
CA GLY A 61 -14.43 3.84 5.18
C GLY A 61 -13.07 4.37 5.61
N SER A 62 -12.35 3.66 6.50
CA SER A 62 -11.07 4.10 7.09
C SER A 62 -9.84 3.44 6.46
N CYS A 63 -9.98 2.83 5.27
CA CYS A 63 -8.90 2.06 4.65
C CYS A 63 -7.58 2.84 4.49
N VAL A 64 -7.63 4.15 4.23
CA VAL A 64 -6.43 4.99 4.13
C VAL A 64 -5.73 5.11 5.49
N ALA A 65 -6.47 5.26 6.58
CA ALA A 65 -5.90 5.37 7.92
C ALA A 65 -5.23 4.07 8.34
N ASN A 66 -5.89 2.92 8.13
CA ASN A 66 -5.32 1.61 8.44
C ASN A 66 -4.10 1.26 7.57
N CYS A 67 -4.00 1.81 6.35
CA CYS A 67 -2.84 1.56 5.47
C CYS A 67 -1.59 2.36 5.87
N LEU A 68 -1.76 3.48 6.59
CA LEU A 68 -0.68 4.39 6.97
C LEU A 68 -0.28 4.31 8.45
N ALA A 69 -1.05 3.58 9.26
CA ALA A 69 -0.78 3.32 10.67
C ALA A 69 0.41 2.37 10.85
#